data_AF-A0A9D6NRV8-F1
#
_entry.id   AF-A0A9D6NRV8-F1
#
_cell.length_a   1.000
_cell.length_b   1.000
_cell.length_c   1.000
_cell.angle_alpha   90.00
_cell.angle_beta   90.00
_cell.angle_gamma   90.00
#
_symmetry.space_group_name_H-M   'P 1'
#
loop_
_entity.id
_entity.type
_entity.pdbx_description
1 polymer ?
#
loop_
_entity_poly.entity_id
_entity_poly.type
_entity_poly.pdbx_seq_one_letter_code
_entity_poly.pdbx_strand_id
1 'polypeptide(L)' 'MADHQGFFEAASGGTLFLDEHLLAALERAKGNRAVAARLLGIGRSTFYRRAASLGIKPER' A
#
# COMPACT_ATOMS: atom_id res chain seq x y z
N MET A 1 17.53 -1.42 -10.42
CA MET A 1 16.17 -0.91 -10.13
C MET A 1 15.37 -2.09 -9.63
N ALA A 2 14.96 -2.10 -8.37
CA ALA A 2 14.38 -3.28 -7.73
C ALA A 2 12.96 -3.50 -8.26
N ASP A 3 12.89 -4.25 -9.34
CA ASP A 3 11.70 -4.97 -9.78
C ASP A 3 11.30 -5.93 -8.66
N HIS A 4 10.21 -5.61 -7.99
CA HIS A 4 9.47 -6.56 -7.19
C HIS A 4 8.10 -6.66 -7.82
N GLN A 5 8.01 -7.40 -8.92
CA GLN A 5 6.81 -8.14 -9.25
C GLN A 5 6.52 -9.15 -8.12
N GLY A 6 5.26 -9.25 -7.70
CA GLY A 6 4.76 -10.10 -6.61
C GLY A 6 4.09 -9.27 -5.51
N PHE A 7 2.85 -9.51 -5.08
CA PHE A 7 2.26 -10.82 -4.77
C PHE A 7 0.71 -10.81 -4.77
N PHE A 8 0.07 -9.90 -5.51
CA PHE A 8 -1.40 -9.92 -5.64
C PHE A 8 -1.79 -10.04 -7.10
N GLU A 9 -1.73 -11.28 -7.57
CA GLU A 9 -2.49 -11.74 -8.72
C GLU A 9 -3.93 -11.93 -8.25
N ALA A 10 -4.83 -11.11 -8.81
CA ALA A 10 -6.22 -11.45 -9.06
C ALA A 10 -6.94 -12.38 -8.05
N ALA A 11 -7.19 -11.93 -6.82
CA ALA A 11 -8.47 -12.27 -6.22
C ALA A 11 -9.52 -11.44 -6.98
N SER A 12 -10.56 -12.07 -7.51
CA SER A 12 -11.49 -11.60 -8.55
C SER A 12 -12.28 -10.29 -8.28
N GLY A 13 -11.94 -9.53 -7.24
CA GLY A 13 -12.42 -8.17 -6.91
C GLY A 13 -11.26 -7.18 -6.67
N GLY A 14 -10.17 -7.36 -7.41
CA GLY A 14 -8.86 -6.75 -7.16
C GLY A 14 -8.86 -5.24 -7.27
N THR A 15 -8.88 -4.56 -6.13
CA THR A 15 -8.37 -3.20 -5.83
C THR A 15 -9.14 -2.59 -4.67
N LEU A 16 -10.48 -2.73 -4.65
CA LEU A 16 -11.36 -2.05 -3.69
C LEU A 16 -11.01 -2.37 -2.23
N PHE A 17 -10.65 -3.62 -1.94
CA PHE A 17 -10.23 -4.02 -0.59
C PHE A 17 -8.86 -3.44 -0.19
N LEU A 18 -8.00 -3.11 -1.14
CA LEU A 18 -6.66 -2.63 -0.79
C LEU A 18 -6.70 -1.20 -0.26
N ASP A 19 -7.61 -0.37 -0.74
CA ASP A 19 -7.69 1.05 -0.39
C ASP A 19 -8.17 1.26 1.07
N GLU A 20 -9.19 0.51 1.51
CA GLU A 20 -9.65 0.51 2.91
C GLU A 20 -8.54 0.02 3.85
N HIS A 21 -7.86 -1.06 3.46
CA HIS A 21 -6.75 -1.61 4.24
C HIS A 21 -5.53 -0.69 4.22
N LEU A 22 -5.34 0.15 3.19
CA LEU A 22 -4.25 1.12 3.10
C LEU A 22 -4.34 2.17 4.21
N LEU A 23 -5.53 2.73 4.40
CA LEU A 23 -5.80 3.72 5.44
C LEU A 23 -5.60 3.10 6.83
N ALA A 24 -6.19 1.94 7.09
CA ALA A 24 -6.03 1.24 8.36
C ALA A 24 -4.55 0.90 8.67
N ALA A 25 -3.78 0.49 7.65
CA ALA A 25 -2.36 0.23 7.80
C ALA A 25 -1.56 1.52 8.04
N LEU A 26 -1.93 2.64 7.43
CA LEU A 26 -1.30 3.94 7.66
C LEU A 26 -1.57 4.47 9.05
N GLU A 27 -2.79 4.33 9.55
CA GLU A 27 -3.13 4.70 10.92
C GLU A 27 -2.32 3.88 11.91
N ARG A 28 -2.25 2.55 11.72
CA ARG A 28 -1.41 1.67 12.55
C ARG A 28 0.08 1.97 12.44
N ALA A 29 0.52 2.39 11.26
CA ALA A 29 1.90 2.79 11.00
C ALA A 29 2.18 4.25 11.37
N LYS A 30 1.22 5.00 11.92
CA LYS A 30 1.34 6.43 12.23
C LYS A 30 1.86 7.26 11.05
N GLY A 31 1.32 7.04 9.86
CA GLY A 31 1.73 7.72 8.63
C GLY A 31 2.98 7.12 7.95
N ASN A 32 3.63 6.11 8.54
CA ASN A 32 4.80 5.49 7.93
C ASN A 32 4.42 4.48 6.83
N ARG A 33 4.54 4.90 5.57
CA ARG A 33 4.19 4.12 4.38
C ARG A 33 4.98 2.82 4.22
N ALA A 34 6.25 2.81 4.65
CA ALA A 34 7.07 1.60 4.56
C ALA A 34 6.62 0.54 5.56
N VAL A 35 6.23 0.98 6.77
CA VAL A 35 5.66 0.10 7.80
C VAL A 35 4.27 -0.36 7.38
N ALA A 36 3.42 0.54 6.85
CA ALA A 36 2.09 0.20 6.35
C ALA A 36 2.15 -0.83 5.19
N ALA A 37 3.07 -0.66 4.24
CA ALA A 37 3.30 -1.64 3.17
C ALA A 37 3.68 -3.02 3.71
N ARG A 38 4.55 -3.04 4.74
CA ARG A 38 4.99 -4.27 5.40
C ARG A 38 3.87 -4.93 6.20
N LEU A 39 3.01 -4.14 6.86
CA LEU A 39 1.82 -4.61 7.57
C LEU A 39 0.79 -5.24 6.63
N LEU A 40 0.68 -4.73 5.40
CA LEU A 40 -0.20 -5.27 4.38
C LEU A 40 0.41 -6.43 3.59
N GLY A 41 1.69 -6.76 3.81
CA GLY A 41 2.39 -7.77 3.03
C GLY A 41 2.54 -7.42 1.55
N ILE A 42 2.37 -6.13 1.18
CA ILE A 42 2.50 -5.67 -0.19
C ILE A 42 3.85 -5.01 -0.43
N GLY A 43 4.33 -5.12 -1.67
CA GLY A 43 5.53 -4.40 -2.09
C GLY A 43 5.38 -2.88 -1.86
N ARG A 44 6.46 -2.24 -1.40
CA ARG A 44 6.51 -0.79 -1.18
C ARG A 44 6.05 -0.01 -2.43
N SER A 45 6.46 -0.45 -3.62
CA SER A 45 6.09 0.13 -4.91
C SER A 45 4.58 0.12 -5.16
N THR A 46 3.91 -1.01 -4.90
CA THR A 46 2.44 -1.13 -4.98
C THR A 46 1.76 -0.21 -3.96
N PHE A 47 2.27 -0.20 -2.72
CA PHE A 47 1.77 0.70 -1.68
C PHE A 47 1.87 2.17 -2.10
N TYR A 48 3.03 2.61 -2.60
CA TYR A 48 3.24 4.00 -3.01
C TYR A 48 2.33 4.41 -4.17
N ARG A 49 2.13 3.55 -5.17
CA ARG A 49 1.19 3.82 -6.27
C ARG A 49 -0.23 4.03 -5.78
N ARG A 50 -0.69 3.22 -4.83
CA ARG A 50 -2.03 3.31 -4.23
C ARG A 50 -2.17 4.53 -3.34
N ALA A 51 -1.22 4.74 -2.42
CA ALA A 51 -1.19 5.89 -1.55
C ALA A 51 -1.17 7.22 -2.32
N ALA A 52 -0.44 7.26 -3.45
CA ALA A 52 -0.43 8.41 -4.34
C ALA A 52 -1.80 8.65 -5.01
N SER A 53 -2.50 7.59 -5.42
CA SER A 53 -3.85 7.68 -5.97
C SER A 53 -4.89 8.19 -4.97
N LEU A 54 -4.66 7.94 -3.66
CA LEU A 54 -5.48 8.44 -2.56
C LEU A 54 -5.08 9.85 -2.09
N GLY A 55 -4.06 10.47 -2.71
CA GLY A 55 -3.58 11.79 -2.32
C GLY A 55 -2.80 11.83 -0.99
N ILE A 56 -2.38 10.66 -0.48
CA ILE A 56 -1.63 10.54 0.77
C ILE A 56 -0.18 10.97 0.52
N LYS A 57 0.07 12.25 0.73
CA LYS A 57 1.40 12.85 0.56
C LYS A 57 2.32 12.44 1.70
N PRO A 58 3.64 12.36 1.45
CA PRO A 58 4.60 12.35 2.54
C PRO A 58 4.43 13.56 3.43
N GLU A 59 4.00 13.34 4.67
CA GLU A 59 4.49 14.20 5.74
C GLU A 59 5.99 13.93 5.84
N ARG A 60 6.75 15.00 5.65
CA ARG A 60 8.16 15.01 5.29
C ARG A 60 9.01 15.09 6.56
#